data_AF-A0A6A5E4B8-F1
#
_entry.id   AF-A0A6A5E4B8-F1
#
_cell.length_a   1.000
_cell.length_b   1.000
_cell.length_c   1.000
_cell.angle_alpha   90.00
_cell.angle_beta   90.00
_cell.angle_gamma   90.00
#
_symmetry.space_group_name_H-M   'P 1'
#
loop_
_entity.id
_entity.type
_entity.pdbx_description
1 polymer ?
#
loop_
_entity_poly.entity_id
_entity_poly.type
_entity_poly.pdbx_seq_one_letter_code
_entity_poly.pdbx_strand_id
1 'polypeptide(L)'
;MLVCNYRKCRQPLKICAVGTVCKHIFCINHSPLQLKTPDGTFQCPACKYRLKENSDIIEVDLQPCEQFRSMILMGQTPDTVFDVCRRAIEFFTLQTAQGVKYLEYINYKLEEKYKNMEIQCKSLLGNLEQKINKLQNEKDAIEKECEELRDKLVASTHKLSQLEGDISRLNLSKRSDSDRTCFSDHIHIRSAQSTQSSDTLNPKFPRCSPDSTYPSPFCLGNRQSHFNFSKRSEISSSNLFLAHTSRKSPTKMLLPNHFLNNSLRNLSKISSKPLYK
;
A
#
# COMPACT_ATOMS: atom_id res chain seq x y z
N MET A 1 -11.44 24.59 -21.87
CA MET A 1 -10.49 23.84 -22.73
C MET A 1 -11.10 22.48 -23.05
N LEU A 2 -11.17 22.12 -24.33
CA LEU A 2 -11.72 20.82 -24.75
C LEU A 2 -10.71 19.70 -24.52
N VAL A 3 -11.21 18.51 -24.18
CA VAL A 3 -10.41 17.31 -23.98
C VAL A 3 -11.00 16.15 -24.78
N CYS A 4 -10.15 15.19 -25.16
CA CYS A 4 -10.60 13.99 -25.85
C CYS A 4 -11.64 13.21 -25.01
N ASN A 5 -12.83 12.95 -25.57
CA ASN A 5 -13.90 12.20 -24.89
C ASN A 5 -13.61 10.70 -24.76
N TYR A 6 -12.51 10.18 -25.33
CA TYR A 6 -12.07 8.82 -25.05
C TYR A 6 -11.61 8.71 -23.59
N ARG A 7 -12.30 7.88 -22.80
CA ARG A 7 -12.19 7.81 -21.33
C ARG A 7 -10.76 7.62 -20.80
N LYS A 8 -9.91 6.91 -21.55
CA LYS A 8 -8.52 6.62 -21.16
C LYS A 8 -7.50 7.68 -21.63
N CYS A 9 -7.89 8.59 -22.53
CA CYS A 9 -6.98 9.57 -23.13
C CYS A 9 -7.09 10.93 -22.47
N ARG A 10 -8.28 11.55 -22.52
CA ARG A 10 -8.59 12.85 -21.88
C ARG A 10 -7.58 13.98 -22.17
N GLN A 11 -6.75 13.85 -23.19
CA GLN A 11 -5.74 14.84 -23.51
C GLN A 11 -6.40 16.15 -24.01
N PRO A 12 -5.81 17.32 -23.70
CA PRO A 12 -6.27 18.59 -24.23
C PRO A 12 -6.25 18.61 -25.77
N LEU A 13 -7.31 19.14 -26.38
CA LEU A 13 -7.42 19.35 -27.82
C LEU A 13 -7.03 20.80 -28.12
N LYS A 14 -6.09 20.99 -29.04
CA LYS A 14 -5.47 22.31 -29.30
C LYS A 14 -5.70 22.81 -30.72
N ILE A 15 -5.22 22.07 -31.73
CA ILE A 15 -5.20 22.51 -33.13
C ILE A 15 -6.33 21.81 -33.89
N CYS A 16 -6.27 20.49 -34.02
CA CYS A 16 -7.30 19.72 -34.71
C CYS A 16 -7.97 18.71 -33.77
N ALA A 17 -9.21 18.38 -34.09
CA ALA A 17 -9.99 17.37 -33.39
C ALA A 17 -10.98 16.69 -34.34
N VAL A 18 -11.60 15.60 -33.89
CA VAL A 18 -12.66 14.90 -34.63
C VAL A 18 -13.96 15.02 -33.84
N GLY A 19 -14.91 15.77 -34.37
CA GLY A 19 -16.25 15.93 -33.83
C GLY A 19 -17.22 14.89 -34.39
N THR A 20 -18.29 14.63 -33.64
CA THR A 20 -19.36 13.72 -34.05
C THR A 20 -20.74 14.33 -33.79
N VAL A 21 -21.76 13.92 -34.54
CA VAL A 21 -23.15 14.39 -34.35
C VAL A 21 -23.71 14.08 -32.97
N CYS A 22 -23.22 13.03 -32.31
CA CYS A 22 -23.57 12.68 -30.94
C CYS A 22 -22.90 13.59 -29.88
N LYS A 23 -22.36 14.75 -30.30
CA LYS A 23 -21.74 15.78 -29.45
C LYS A 23 -20.50 15.29 -28.68
N HIS A 24 -19.77 14.31 -29.21
CA HIS A 24 -18.45 13.92 -28.68
C HIS A 24 -17.33 14.40 -29.61
N ILE A 25 -16.20 14.77 -29.00
CA ILE A 25 -15.00 15.25 -29.68
C ILE A 25 -13.76 14.43 -29.25
N PHE A 26 -12.91 14.11 -30.21
CA PHE A 26 -11.76 13.23 -30.01
C PHE A 26 -10.48 13.86 -30.56
N CYS A 27 -9.33 13.40 -30.08
CA CYS A 27 -8.08 13.63 -30.80
C CYS A 27 -8.01 12.70 -32.02
N ILE A 28 -7.10 13.00 -32.95
CA ILE A 28 -6.92 12.23 -34.19
C ILE A 28 -6.71 10.74 -33.92
N ASN A 29 -5.90 10.37 -32.92
CA ASN A 29 -5.62 8.98 -32.56
C ASN A 29 -6.82 8.18 -32.03
N HIS A 30 -7.91 8.86 -31.65
CA HIS A 30 -9.14 8.23 -31.18
C HIS A 30 -10.31 8.57 -32.08
N SER A 31 -10.02 8.93 -33.34
CA SER A 31 -11.04 9.18 -34.36
C SER A 31 -11.91 7.94 -34.54
N PRO A 32 -13.24 8.08 -34.58
CA PRO A 32 -14.12 6.97 -34.94
C PRO A 32 -13.79 6.39 -36.33
N LEU A 33 -13.21 7.18 -37.24
CA LEU A 33 -12.79 6.73 -38.58
C LEU A 33 -11.73 5.62 -38.53
N GLN A 34 -10.93 5.56 -37.46
CA GLN A 34 -9.93 4.50 -37.27
C GLN A 34 -10.52 3.23 -36.61
N LEU A 35 -11.77 3.30 -36.15
CA LEU A 35 -12.43 2.27 -35.34
C LEU A 35 -13.66 1.72 -36.05
N LYS A 36 -13.43 1.21 -37.27
CA LYS A 36 -14.45 0.50 -38.05
C LYS A 36 -14.77 -0.84 -37.38
N THR A 37 -16.04 -1.12 -37.15
CA THR A 37 -16.48 -2.42 -36.62
C THR A 37 -16.32 -3.52 -37.68
N PRO A 38 -16.32 -4.80 -37.28
CA PRO A 38 -16.31 -5.93 -38.22
C PRO A 38 -17.43 -5.85 -39.27
N ASP A 39 -18.60 -5.34 -38.86
CA ASP A 39 -19.76 -5.12 -39.74
C ASP A 39 -19.60 -3.93 -40.70
N GLY A 40 -18.43 -3.29 -40.72
CA GLY A 40 -18.11 -2.16 -41.58
C GLY A 40 -18.73 -0.82 -41.14
N THR A 41 -19.24 -0.70 -39.91
CA THR A 41 -19.87 0.53 -39.41
C THR A 41 -18.94 1.32 -38.49
N PHE A 42 -19.13 2.64 -38.41
CA PHE A 42 -18.42 3.47 -37.44
C PHE A 42 -19.25 3.62 -36.17
N GLN A 43 -18.61 3.63 -35.01
CA GLN A 43 -19.29 3.85 -33.74
C GLN A 43 -18.54 4.87 -32.89
N CYS A 44 -19.29 5.70 -32.17
CA CYS A 44 -18.71 6.65 -31.24
C CYS A 44 -17.95 5.91 -30.12
N PRO A 45 -16.65 6.18 -29.91
CA PRO A 45 -15.89 5.53 -28.84
C PRO A 45 -16.42 5.79 -27.43
N ALA A 46 -17.13 6.92 -27.23
CA ALA A 46 -17.65 7.35 -25.93
C ALA A 46 -19.04 6.80 -25.60
N CYS A 47 -20.00 6.87 -26.53
CA CYS A 47 -21.40 6.48 -26.30
C CYS A 47 -21.91 5.32 -27.17
N LYS A 48 -21.08 4.78 -28.07
CA LYS A 48 -21.42 3.65 -28.97
C LYS A 48 -22.54 3.94 -29.98
N TYR A 49 -22.95 5.19 -30.13
CA TYR A 49 -23.84 5.62 -31.20
C TYR A 49 -23.26 5.25 -32.57
N ARG A 50 -24.08 4.66 -33.46
CA ARG A 50 -23.67 4.31 -34.83
C ARG A 50 -23.55 5.58 -35.67
N LEU A 51 -22.42 5.71 -36.37
CA LEU A 51 -22.05 6.89 -37.16
C LEU A 51 -21.92 6.49 -38.63
N LYS A 52 -22.37 7.38 -39.51
CA LYS A 52 -22.08 7.36 -40.94
C LYS A 52 -20.85 8.20 -41.23
N GLU A 53 -19.90 7.66 -42.00
CA GLU A 53 -18.58 8.26 -42.25
C GLU A 53 -18.65 9.74 -42.67
N ASN A 54 -19.44 10.03 -43.70
CA ASN A 54 -19.41 11.33 -44.39
C ASN A 54 -20.38 12.37 -43.81
N SER A 55 -21.33 11.97 -42.98
CA SER A 55 -22.35 12.89 -42.42
C SER A 55 -22.23 13.09 -40.92
N ASP A 56 -21.69 12.10 -40.21
CA ASP A 56 -21.80 12.05 -38.76
C ASP A 56 -20.47 12.32 -38.04
N ILE A 57 -19.38 12.41 -38.80
CA ILE A 57 -18.01 12.60 -38.32
C ILE A 57 -17.39 13.75 -39.12
N ILE A 58 -16.75 14.68 -38.42
CA ILE A 58 -16.10 15.84 -39.04
C ILE A 58 -14.76 16.11 -38.37
N GLU A 59 -13.75 16.43 -39.17
CA GLU A 59 -12.52 17.02 -38.66
C GLU A 59 -12.74 18.51 -38.39
N VAL A 60 -12.39 18.94 -37.19
CA VAL A 60 -12.61 20.29 -36.69
C VAL A 60 -11.27 20.94 -36.48
N ASP A 61 -11.04 22.05 -37.18
CA ASP A 61 -10.01 23.01 -36.83
C ASP A 61 -10.49 23.84 -35.64
N LEU A 62 -9.79 23.75 -34.52
CA LEU A 62 -10.07 24.47 -33.29
C LEU A 62 -9.50 25.90 -33.30
N GLN A 63 -8.63 26.20 -34.27
CA GLN A 63 -7.98 27.50 -34.43
C GLN A 63 -8.08 27.98 -35.88
N PRO A 64 -9.29 28.15 -36.44
CA PRO A 64 -9.43 28.62 -37.82
C PRO A 64 -8.77 29.99 -38.02
N CYS A 65 -8.34 30.32 -39.24
CA CYS A 65 -7.83 31.66 -39.55
C CYS A 65 -8.98 32.70 -39.56
N GLU A 66 -8.64 33.98 -39.45
CA GLU A 66 -9.64 35.07 -39.47
C GLU A 66 -10.42 35.11 -40.79
N GLN A 67 -9.74 34.90 -41.91
CA GLN A 67 -10.37 34.87 -43.24
C GLN A 67 -11.45 33.78 -43.30
N PHE A 68 -11.17 32.58 -42.78
CA PHE A 68 -12.15 31.49 -42.75
C PHE A 68 -13.37 31.83 -41.89
N ARG A 69 -13.16 32.46 -40.72
CA ARG A 69 -14.26 32.92 -39.85
C ARG A 69 -15.18 33.92 -40.56
N SER A 70 -14.61 34.83 -41.37
CA SER A 70 -15.41 35.78 -42.15
C SER A 70 -16.14 35.08 -43.30
N MET A 71 -15.46 34.17 -44.01
CA MET A 71 -16.03 33.44 -45.15
C MET A 71 -17.22 32.57 -44.76
N ILE A 72 -17.16 31.85 -43.64
CA ILE A 72 -18.25 30.96 -43.21
C ILE A 72 -19.54 31.72 -42.83
N LEU A 73 -19.43 33.02 -42.55
CA LEU A 73 -20.56 33.89 -42.23
C LEU A 73 -21.19 34.53 -43.47
N MET A 74 -20.52 34.55 -44.62
CA MET A 74 -21.04 35.17 -45.83
C MET A 74 -22.32 34.46 -46.31
N GLY A 75 -23.38 35.23 -46.55
CA GLY A 75 -24.67 34.71 -46.99
C GLY A 75 -25.54 34.08 -45.89
N GLN A 76 -25.09 34.07 -44.63
CA GLN A 76 -25.90 33.60 -43.50
C GLN A 76 -26.83 34.70 -42.98
N THR A 77 -28.05 34.33 -42.59
CA THR A 77 -28.96 35.24 -41.92
C THR A 77 -28.57 35.39 -40.44
N PRO A 78 -28.92 36.52 -39.78
CA PRO A 78 -28.68 36.69 -38.34
C PRO A 78 -29.25 35.53 -37.51
N ASP A 79 -30.45 35.03 -37.86
CA ASP A 79 -31.09 33.91 -37.16
C ASP A 79 -30.25 32.63 -37.21
N THR A 80 -29.72 32.27 -38.39
CA THR A 80 -28.84 31.11 -38.55
C THR A 80 -27.56 31.27 -37.74
N VAL A 81 -26.96 32.47 -37.73
CA VAL A 81 -25.75 32.75 -36.93
C VAL A 81 -26.04 32.57 -35.43
N PHE A 82 -27.15 33.12 -34.93
CA PHE A 82 -27.52 32.96 -33.52
C PHE A 82 -27.82 31.50 -33.14
N ASP A 83 -28.44 30.73 -34.03
CA ASP A 83 -28.68 29.29 -33.82
C ASP A 83 -27.36 28.50 -33.76
N VAL A 84 -26.40 28.79 -34.63
CA VAL A 84 -25.04 28.22 -34.57
C VAL A 84 -24.35 28.59 -33.26
N CYS A 85 -24.39 29.86 -32.85
CA CYS A 85 -23.83 30.31 -31.57
C CYS A 85 -24.46 29.57 -30.38
N ARG A 86 -25.79 29.42 -30.36
CA ARG A 86 -26.51 28.67 -29.33
C ARG A 86 -26.01 27.23 -29.25
N ARG A 87 -25.94 26.52 -30.37
CA ARG A 87 -25.44 25.13 -30.41
C ARG A 87 -24.00 25.01 -29.96
N ALA A 88 -23.14 25.98 -30.30
CA ALA A 88 -21.76 26.01 -29.84
C ALA A 88 -21.69 26.16 -28.30
N ILE A 89 -22.47 27.08 -27.72
CA ILE A 89 -22.54 27.26 -26.26
C ILE A 89 -23.05 25.98 -25.57
N GLU A 90 -24.10 25.37 -26.10
CA GLU A 90 -24.62 24.09 -25.59
C GLU A 90 -23.56 22.99 -25.64
N PHE A 91 -22.81 22.90 -26.73
CA PHE A 91 -21.72 21.95 -26.87
C PHE A 91 -20.68 22.15 -25.76
N PHE A 92 -20.17 23.36 -25.56
CA PHE A 92 -19.19 23.64 -24.50
C PHE A 92 -19.74 23.40 -23.09
N THR A 93 -21.02 23.69 -22.87
CA THR A 93 -21.71 23.41 -21.59
C THR A 93 -21.77 21.91 -21.33
N LEU A 94 -22.14 21.12 -22.34
CA LEU A 94 -22.15 19.65 -22.24
C LEU A 94 -20.75 19.09 -22.00
N GLN A 95 -19.72 19.58 -22.70
CA GLN A 95 -18.34 19.15 -22.49
C GLN A 95 -17.85 19.46 -21.07
N THR A 96 -18.22 20.63 -20.53
CA THR A 96 -17.88 21.02 -19.16
C THR A 96 -18.58 20.11 -18.14
N ALA A 97 -19.88 19.86 -18.30
CA ALA A 97 -20.64 18.98 -17.42
C ALA A 97 -20.13 17.53 -17.46
N GLN A 98 -19.76 17.02 -18.65
CA GLN A 98 -19.10 15.71 -18.79
C GLN A 98 -17.72 15.69 -18.12
N GLY A 99 -17.00 16.82 -18.15
CA GLY A 99 -15.76 17.03 -17.42
C GLY A 99 -15.92 16.82 -15.91
N VAL A 100 -16.91 17.49 -15.32
CA VAL A 100 -17.24 17.37 -13.88
C VAL A 100 -17.60 15.95 -13.51
N LYS A 101 -18.53 15.32 -14.26
CA LYS A 101 -18.94 13.92 -14.01
C LYS A 101 -17.78 12.93 -14.07
N TYR A 102 -16.83 13.16 -14.97
CA TYR A 102 -15.62 12.33 -15.03
C TYR A 102 -14.77 12.49 -13.78
N LEU A 103 -14.55 13.72 -13.30
CA LEU A 103 -13.77 13.97 -12.09
C LEU A 103 -14.46 13.38 -10.85
N GLU A 104 -15.79 13.50 -10.74
CA GLU A 104 -16.58 12.85 -9.69
C GLU A 104 -16.38 11.33 -9.69
N TYR A 105 -16.42 10.70 -10.86
CA TYR A 105 -16.17 9.26 -10.99
C TYR A 105 -14.74 8.87 -10.56
N ILE A 106 -13.73 9.65 -10.94
CA ILE A 106 -12.34 9.40 -10.54
C ILE A 106 -12.20 9.53 -9.02
N ASN A 107 -12.80 10.57 -8.42
CA ASN A 107 -12.80 10.74 -6.97
C ASN A 107 -13.47 9.57 -6.25
N TYR A 108 -14.66 9.15 -6.70
CA TYR A 108 -15.34 7.97 -6.17
C TYR A 108 -14.44 6.72 -6.20
N LYS A 109 -13.75 6.48 -7.32
CA LYS A 109 -12.84 5.33 -7.46
C LYS A 109 -11.60 5.44 -6.59
N LEU A 110 -11.10 6.66 -6.35
CA LEU A 110 -9.99 6.90 -5.44
C LEU A 110 -10.40 6.68 -3.98
N GLU A 111 -11.59 7.13 -3.58
CA GLU A 111 -12.14 6.90 -2.26
C GLU A 111 -12.37 5.41 -1.97
N GLU A 112 -12.88 4.65 -2.95
CA GLU A 112 -13.04 3.20 -2.85
C GLU A 112 -11.69 2.50 -2.60
N LYS A 113 -10.66 2.88 -3.36
CA LYS A 113 -9.30 2.35 -3.18
C LYS A 113 -8.70 2.75 -1.82
N TYR A 114 -8.90 4.00 -1.40
CA TYR A 114 -8.42 4.49 -0.12
C TYR A 114 -9.04 3.71 1.04
N LYS A 115 -10.36 3.53 1.04
CA LYS A 115 -11.07 2.74 2.05
C LYS A 115 -10.60 1.29 2.09
N ASN A 116 -10.39 0.67 0.92
CA ASN A 116 -9.86 -0.69 0.86
C ASN A 116 -8.46 -0.80 1.45
N MET A 117 -7.58 0.16 1.15
CA MET A 117 -6.24 0.22 1.74
C MET A 117 -6.30 0.48 3.25
N GLU A 118 -7.18 1.36 3.71
CA GLU A 118 -7.38 1.63 5.13
C GLU A 118 -7.82 0.36 5.89
N ILE A 119 -8.74 -0.43 5.33
CA ILE A 119 -9.17 -1.71 5.90
C ILE A 119 -8.00 -2.69 5.95
N GLN A 120 -7.20 -2.80 4.89
CA GLN A 120 -6.03 -3.66 4.86
C GLN A 120 -5.00 -3.27 5.92
N CYS A 121 -4.73 -1.97 6.09
CA CYS A 121 -3.84 -1.47 7.14
C CYS A 121 -4.36 -1.79 8.55
N LYS A 122 -5.66 -1.58 8.82
CA LYS A 122 -6.27 -1.90 10.13
C LYS A 122 -6.20 -3.40 10.42
N SER A 123 -6.44 -4.24 9.41
CA SER A 123 -6.32 -5.71 9.54
C SER A 123 -4.88 -6.12 9.86
N LEU A 124 -3.89 -5.58 9.15
CA LEU A 124 -2.48 -5.84 9.42
C LEU A 124 -2.07 -5.39 10.82
N LEU A 125 -2.50 -4.20 11.25
CA LEU A 125 -2.26 -3.69 12.60
C LEU A 125 -2.81 -4.68 13.65
N GLY A 126 -4.07 -5.09 13.52
CA GLY A 126 -4.69 -6.04 14.44
C GLY A 126 -3.98 -7.40 14.49
N ASN A 127 -3.52 -7.91 13.34
CA ASN A 127 -2.74 -9.15 13.29
C ASN A 127 -1.39 -9.02 13.99
N LEU A 128 -0.71 -7.87 13.84
CA LEU A 128 0.56 -7.59 14.50
C LEU A 128 0.36 -7.44 16.02
N GLU A 129 -0.70 -6.75 16.46
CA GLU A 129 -1.06 -6.63 17.88
C GLU A 129 -1.33 -8.00 18.51
N GLN A 130 -2.09 -8.87 17.82
CA GLN A 130 -2.30 -10.25 18.27
C GLN A 130 -0.98 -11.02 18.38
N LYS A 131 -0.07 -10.86 17.42
CA LYS A 131 1.24 -11.52 17.44
C LYS A 131 2.12 -11.00 18.59
N ILE A 132 2.10 -9.69 18.86
CA ILE A 132 2.80 -9.08 19.99
C ILE A 132 2.28 -9.65 21.30
N ASN A 133 0.97 -9.68 21.51
CA ASN A 133 0.35 -10.24 22.71
C ASN A 133 0.71 -11.72 22.90
N LYS A 134 0.69 -12.51 21.82
CA LYS A 134 1.09 -13.92 21.88
C LYS A 134 2.56 -14.08 22.30
N LEU A 135 3.46 -13.31 21.70
CA LEU A 135 4.89 -13.36 22.03
C LEU A 135 5.16 -12.86 23.45
N GLN A 136 4.41 -11.86 23.95
CA GLN A 136 4.50 -11.43 25.34
C GLN A 136 4.06 -12.53 26.30
N ASN A 137 2.93 -13.19 26.04
CA ASN A 137 2.48 -14.31 26.87
C ASN A 137 3.49 -15.47 26.88
N GLU A 138 4.09 -15.80 25.73
CA GLU A 138 5.15 -16.81 25.62
C GLU A 138 6.40 -16.39 26.41
N LYS A 139 6.81 -15.12 26.30
CA LYS A 139 7.93 -14.55 27.07
C LYS A 139 7.68 -14.67 28.57
N ASP A 140 6.52 -14.25 29.05
CA ASP A 140 6.18 -14.24 30.47
C ASP A 140 6.11 -15.68 31.04
N ALA A 141 5.61 -16.63 30.24
CA ALA A 141 5.60 -18.05 30.61
C ALA A 141 7.02 -18.63 30.76
N ILE A 142 7.91 -18.32 29.80
CA ILE A 142 9.32 -18.75 29.86
C ILE A 142 10.03 -18.07 31.03
N GLU A 143 9.78 -16.80 31.29
CA GLU A 143 10.36 -16.07 32.43
C GLU A 143 9.99 -16.72 33.76
N LYS A 144 8.72 -17.12 33.92
CA LYS A 144 8.25 -17.84 35.09
C LYS A 144 8.90 -19.22 35.22
N GLU A 145 8.97 -20.00 34.15
CA GLU A 145 9.64 -21.31 34.16
C GLU A 145 11.13 -21.18 34.54
N CYS A 146 11.81 -20.17 33.99
CA CYS A 146 13.20 -19.87 34.34
C CYS A 146 13.36 -19.52 35.83
N GLU A 147 12.41 -18.79 36.42
CA GLU A 147 12.40 -18.48 37.84
C GLU A 147 12.21 -19.74 38.71
N GLU A 148 11.24 -20.59 38.37
CA GLU A 148 11.01 -21.86 39.06
C GLU A 148 12.23 -22.80 38.99
N LEU A 149 12.91 -22.85 37.85
CA LEU A 149 14.15 -23.64 37.69
C LEU A 149 15.30 -23.06 38.51
N ARG A 150 15.43 -21.72 38.59
CA ARG A 150 16.41 -21.07 39.47
C ARG A 150 16.17 -21.41 40.93
N ASP A 151 14.92 -21.36 41.40
CA ASP A 151 14.58 -21.70 42.78
C ASP A 151 14.91 -23.18 43.10
N LYS A 152 14.57 -24.10 42.19
CA LYS A 152 14.90 -25.53 42.32
C LYS A 152 16.42 -25.75 42.36
N LEU A 153 17.17 -25.01 41.54
CA LEU A 153 18.63 -25.09 41.52
C LEU A 153 19.20 -24.62 42.86
N VAL A 154 18.79 -23.45 43.35
CA VAL A 154 19.21 -22.92 44.66
C VAL A 154 18.91 -23.91 45.79
N ALA A 155 17.70 -24.47 45.83
CA ALA A 155 17.32 -25.45 46.83
C ALA A 155 18.17 -26.73 46.75
N SER A 156 18.50 -27.19 45.54
CA SER A 156 19.34 -28.37 45.33
C SER A 156 20.79 -28.12 45.73
N THR A 157 21.35 -26.94 45.41
CA THR A 157 22.69 -26.52 45.83
C THR A 157 22.78 -26.45 47.36
N HIS A 158 21.76 -25.90 48.04
CA HIS A 158 21.71 -25.89 49.50
C HIS A 158 21.72 -27.30 50.09
N LYS A 159 20.91 -28.23 49.54
CA LYS A 159 20.90 -29.64 49.97
C LYS A 159 22.24 -30.32 49.75
N LEU A 160 22.90 -30.09 48.61
CA LEU A 160 24.23 -30.63 48.34
C LEU A 160 25.24 -30.14 49.37
N SER A 161 25.28 -28.83 49.63
CA SER A 161 26.18 -28.26 50.64
C SER A 161 25.93 -28.82 52.04
N GLN A 162 24.67 -29.06 52.41
CA GLN A 162 24.32 -29.70 53.68
C GLN A 162 24.85 -31.14 53.76
N LEU A 163 24.63 -31.95 52.72
CA LEU A 163 25.14 -33.32 52.65
C LEU A 163 26.67 -33.39 52.65
N GLU A 164 27.34 -32.49 51.93
CA GLU A 164 28.81 -32.36 51.95
C GLU A 164 29.34 -32.03 53.36
N GLY A 165 28.64 -31.14 54.08
CA GLY A 165 28.91 -30.84 55.48
C GLY A 165 28.76 -32.07 56.37
N ASP A 166 27.68 -32.84 56.21
CA ASP A 166 27.44 -34.07 56.98
C ASP A 166 28.48 -35.16 56.70
N ILE A 167 28.84 -35.37 55.42
CA ILE A 167 29.92 -36.28 55.01
C ILE A 167 31.24 -35.88 55.67
N SER A 168 31.54 -34.58 55.70
CA SER A 168 32.77 -34.07 56.33
C SER A 168 32.80 -34.34 57.83
N ARG A 169 31.68 -34.16 58.54
CA ARG A 169 31.53 -34.50 59.97
C ARG A 169 31.68 -36.00 60.23
N LEU A 170 31.01 -36.84 59.44
CA LEU A 170 31.10 -38.29 59.57
C LEU A 170 32.53 -38.79 59.33
N ASN A 171 33.25 -38.24 58.35
CA ASN A 171 34.66 -38.57 58.10
C ASN A 171 35.58 -38.16 59.26
N LEU A 172 35.32 -37.03 59.93
CA LEU A 172 36.04 -36.63 61.14
C LEU A 172 35.76 -37.59 62.31
N SER A 173 34.51 -38.02 62.50
CA SER A 173 34.13 -38.97 63.54
C SER A 173 34.75 -40.36 63.33
N LYS A 174 34.88 -40.79 62.06
CA LYS A 174 35.53 -42.06 61.69
C LYS A 174 37.04 -42.04 61.99
N ARG A 175 37.68 -40.88 61.89
CA ARG A 175 39.09 -40.67 62.27
C ARG A 175 39.30 -40.69 63.79
N SER A 176 38.35 -40.20 64.58
CA SER A 176 38.41 -40.31 66.05
C SER A 176 38.16 -41.73 66.58
N ASP A 177 37.40 -42.56 65.86
CA ASP A 177 37.22 -43.99 66.21
C ASP A 177 38.43 -44.85 65.79
N SER A 178 39.15 -44.49 64.72
CA SER A 178 40.37 -45.21 64.30
C SER A 178 41.56 -45.06 65.26
N ASP A 179 41.59 -44.03 66.11
CA ASP A 179 42.60 -43.89 67.18
C ASP A 179 42.36 -44.81 68.39
N ARG A 180 41.25 -45.59 68.41
CA ARG A 180 40.97 -46.58 69.46
C ARG A 180 41.16 -48.04 69.06
N THR A 181 41.54 -48.33 67.83
CA THR A 181 41.91 -49.70 67.42
C THR A 181 43.14 -49.68 66.52
N CYS A 182 44.31 -49.67 67.15
CA CYS A 182 45.53 -50.16 66.52
C CYS A 182 45.66 -51.65 66.87
N PHE A 183 45.71 -52.54 65.86
CA PHE A 183 46.71 -53.62 65.73
C PHE A 183 46.45 -54.45 64.46
N SER A 184 47.45 -54.46 63.56
CA SER A 184 47.83 -55.46 62.53
C SER A 184 46.78 -55.93 61.48
N ASP A 185 47.07 -56.19 60.20
CA ASP A 185 48.29 -56.61 59.50
C ASP A 185 48.26 -56.24 58.00
N HIS A 186 49.46 -56.29 57.41
CA HIS A 186 49.81 -56.19 55.98
C HIS A 186 49.01 -57.09 55.01
N ILE A 187 48.58 -56.57 53.85
CA ILE A 187 48.70 -57.24 52.53
C ILE A 187 48.92 -56.21 51.40
N HIS A 188 49.95 -56.46 50.58
CA HIS A 188 50.21 -55.82 49.29
C HIS A 188 49.30 -56.41 48.19
N ILE A 189 48.60 -55.56 47.41
CA ILE A 189 48.13 -55.90 46.04
C ILE A 189 48.35 -54.69 45.11
N ARG A 190 48.75 -55.05 43.88
CA ARG A 190 49.25 -54.23 42.78
C ARG A 190 48.13 -53.57 41.96
N SER A 191 48.46 -52.39 41.45
CA SER A 191 47.86 -51.52 40.41
C SER A 191 46.61 -51.96 39.62
N ALA A 192 45.64 -51.05 39.56
CA ALA A 192 44.87 -50.74 38.34
C ALA A 192 44.49 -49.24 38.32
N GLN A 193 44.45 -48.68 37.11
CA GLN A 193 44.29 -47.27 36.75
C GLN A 193 42.91 -46.70 37.12
N SER A 194 42.83 -45.39 37.38
CA SER A 194 41.86 -44.48 36.72
C SER A 194 41.96 -43.03 37.24
N THR A 195 42.50 -42.17 36.37
CA THR A 195 42.08 -40.79 36.04
C THR A 195 41.72 -39.82 37.16
N GLN A 196 42.62 -38.85 37.35
CA GLN A 196 42.32 -37.52 37.86
C GLN A 196 41.52 -36.74 36.80
N SER A 197 40.40 -36.15 37.19
CA SER A 197 39.88 -34.95 36.52
C SER A 197 39.13 -34.10 37.53
N SER A 198 39.82 -33.09 38.02
CA SER A 198 39.28 -31.90 38.67
C SER A 198 38.66 -30.99 37.60
N ASP A 199 37.34 -30.87 37.60
CA ASP A 199 36.62 -29.85 36.86
C ASP A 199 36.57 -28.56 37.69
N THR A 200 37.11 -27.47 37.14
CA THR A 200 36.91 -26.12 37.68
C THR A 200 36.87 -25.09 36.54
N LEU A 201 35.66 -24.63 36.25
CA LEU A 201 35.24 -23.25 35.91
C LEU A 201 35.99 -22.47 34.80
N ASN A 202 35.35 -22.29 33.63
CA ASN A 202 34.79 -20.99 33.19
C ASN A 202 34.12 -21.07 31.81
N PRO A 203 32.96 -20.40 31.58
CA PRO A 203 32.35 -20.29 30.26
C PRO A 203 32.94 -19.11 29.48
N LYS A 204 33.53 -19.39 28.31
CA LYS A 204 33.86 -18.37 27.29
C LYS A 204 32.79 -18.39 26.20
N PHE A 205 32.09 -17.28 26.05
CA PHE A 205 31.18 -16.95 24.96
C PHE A 205 31.71 -17.36 23.57
N PRO A 206 30.88 -17.87 22.65
CA PRO A 206 31.25 -17.95 21.24
C PRO A 206 31.12 -16.56 20.60
N ARG A 207 32.27 -15.97 20.28
CA ARG A 207 32.40 -14.80 19.42
C ARG A 207 32.31 -15.27 17.97
N CYS A 208 31.34 -14.76 17.22
CA CYS A 208 31.30 -14.85 15.77
C CYS A 208 32.58 -14.27 15.16
N SER A 209 33.15 -14.93 14.15
CA SER A 209 33.98 -14.30 13.10
C SER A 209 34.30 -15.30 11.96
N PRO A 210 34.64 -14.79 10.76
CA PRO A 210 34.02 -15.21 9.50
C PRO A 210 34.99 -15.90 8.53
N ASP A 211 34.42 -16.23 7.36
CA ASP A 211 35.08 -16.59 6.11
C ASP A 211 35.70 -17.99 5.96
N SER A 212 35.12 -18.73 5.00
CA SER A 212 35.79 -19.34 3.84
C SER A 212 35.24 -20.75 3.58
N THR A 213 34.31 -20.91 2.65
CA THR A 213 34.52 -21.28 1.22
C THR A 213 34.60 -22.79 1.01
N TYR A 214 33.61 -23.28 0.23
CA TYR A 214 33.60 -24.50 -0.61
C TYR A 214 33.11 -25.83 0.03
N PRO A 215 32.61 -26.78 -0.78
CA PRO A 215 31.17 -27.06 -0.94
C PRO A 215 30.84 -28.54 -0.72
N SER A 216 29.58 -28.87 -0.45
CA SER A 216 29.15 -30.27 -0.43
C SER A 216 28.51 -30.67 -1.77
N PRO A 217 28.98 -31.76 -2.40
CA PRO A 217 28.41 -32.32 -3.62
C PRO A 217 27.31 -33.34 -3.33
N PHE A 218 26.56 -33.67 -4.39
CA PHE A 218 25.55 -34.73 -4.52
C PHE A 218 24.08 -34.33 -4.35
N CYS A 219 23.62 -33.74 -5.45
CA CYS A 219 22.35 -34.00 -6.11
C CYS A 219 21.85 -35.46 -6.00
N LEU A 220 20.54 -35.57 -5.75
CA LEU A 220 19.67 -36.54 -6.42
C LEU A 220 18.50 -35.76 -7.03
N GLY A 221 18.51 -35.64 -8.36
CA GLY A 221 17.31 -35.31 -9.15
C GLY A 221 16.25 -36.41 -8.98
N ASN A 222 14.99 -36.27 -9.38
CA ASN A 222 14.41 -35.56 -10.51
C ASN A 222 12.87 -35.60 -10.25
N ARG A 223 12.05 -34.57 -10.43
CA ARG A 223 11.37 -34.27 -11.71
C ARG A 223 10.59 -32.95 -11.62
N GLN A 224 10.55 -32.30 -12.77
CA GLN A 224 10.05 -30.96 -13.12
C GLN A 224 8.53 -30.77 -12.97
N SER A 225 8.13 -29.52 -12.67
CA SER A 225 7.25 -28.78 -13.59
C SER A 225 7.52 -27.27 -13.49
N HIS A 226 7.44 -26.63 -14.64
CA HIS A 226 7.92 -25.29 -14.98
C HIS A 226 7.10 -24.16 -14.39
N PHE A 227 7.74 -23.05 -13.95
CA PHE A 227 7.30 -21.69 -14.29
C PHE A 227 8.51 -20.72 -14.27
N ASN A 228 8.79 -20.11 -15.42
CA ASN A 228 9.83 -19.11 -15.62
C ASN A 228 9.41 -17.76 -15.04
N PHE A 229 10.26 -17.15 -14.20
CA PHE A 229 10.15 -15.74 -13.83
C PHE A 229 11.49 -15.05 -14.15
N SER A 230 11.52 -14.29 -15.25
CA SER A 230 12.66 -13.45 -15.60
C SER A 230 12.40 -12.00 -15.18
N LYS A 231 13.16 -11.60 -14.14
CA LYS A 231 13.81 -10.30 -13.87
C LYS A 231 13.10 -9.00 -14.26
N ARG A 232 12.85 -8.17 -13.24
CA ARG A 232 12.95 -6.71 -13.34
C ARG A 232 13.70 -6.16 -12.11
N SER A 233 14.98 -5.83 -12.30
CA SER A 233 15.71 -4.76 -11.60
C SER A 233 15.15 -3.41 -12.08
N GLU A 234 15.21 -2.27 -11.40
CA GLU A 234 15.90 -1.83 -10.19
C GLU A 234 15.15 -0.56 -9.72
N ILE A 235 15.00 -0.40 -8.41
CA ILE A 235 14.56 0.85 -7.78
C ILE A 235 15.85 1.61 -7.43
N SER A 236 16.01 2.84 -7.94
CA SER A 236 16.98 3.78 -7.38
C SER A 236 16.25 4.76 -6.47
N SER A 237 16.67 4.77 -5.20
CA SER A 237 16.17 5.60 -4.12
C SER A 237 17.28 6.53 -3.66
N SER A 238 16.98 7.82 -3.49
CA SER A 238 17.73 8.78 -2.63
C SER A 238 17.12 10.18 -2.86
N ASN A 239 16.67 10.98 -1.89
CA ASN A 239 17.02 11.07 -0.47
C ASN A 239 15.85 11.56 0.39
N LEU A 240 15.80 11.05 1.62
CA LEU A 240 15.10 11.63 2.77
C LEU A 240 15.87 12.87 3.27
N PHE A 241 15.13 13.90 3.68
CA PHE A 241 15.51 14.75 4.80
C PHE A 241 14.28 14.99 5.69
N LEU A 242 14.33 14.42 6.89
CA LEU A 242 13.43 14.70 8.01
C LEU A 242 14.09 15.80 8.85
N ALA A 243 13.41 16.93 9.03
CA ALA A 243 13.70 17.88 10.10
C ALA A 243 12.41 18.19 10.84
N HIS A 244 12.32 17.71 12.08
CA HIS A 244 11.29 18.10 13.03
C HIS A 244 11.64 19.47 13.62
N THR A 245 10.70 20.43 13.59
CA THR A 245 10.48 21.36 14.72
C THR A 245 9.05 21.93 14.73
N SER A 246 8.48 21.94 15.93
CA SER A 246 7.49 22.85 16.50
C SER A 246 6.08 23.04 15.90
N ARG A 247 5.13 22.68 16.77
CA ARG A 247 3.69 23.00 16.79
C ARG A 247 3.40 24.48 16.49
N LYS A 248 2.36 24.73 15.68
CA LYS A 248 1.32 25.78 15.84
C LYS A 248 0.10 25.40 14.99
N SER A 249 -1.08 25.71 15.51
CA SER A 249 -2.44 25.36 15.09
C SER A 249 -2.82 25.76 13.65
N PRO A 250 -3.84 25.12 13.03
CA PRO A 250 -4.21 25.41 11.65
C PRO A 250 -5.09 26.66 11.53
N THR A 251 -4.58 27.66 10.82
CA THR A 251 -5.34 28.78 10.29
C THR A 251 -6.26 28.26 9.17
N LYS A 252 -7.57 28.52 9.32
CA LYS A 252 -8.59 28.30 8.28
C LYS A 252 -8.22 29.05 7.01
N MET A 253 -8.00 28.35 5.91
CA MET A 253 -7.93 28.96 4.58
C MET A 253 -9.34 29.04 4.00
N LEU A 254 -9.87 30.26 3.96
CA LEU A 254 -11.08 30.64 3.25
C LEU A 254 -10.92 30.36 1.74
N LEU A 255 -11.91 29.69 1.14
CA LEU A 255 -12.14 29.73 -0.30
C LEU A 255 -12.67 31.13 -0.69
N PRO A 256 -12.20 31.75 -1.79
CA PRO A 256 -12.82 32.95 -2.34
C PRO A 256 -14.18 32.61 -2.99
N ASN A 257 -15.26 32.94 -2.30
CA ASN A 257 -16.59 33.05 -2.88
C ASN A 257 -16.73 34.43 -3.53
N HIS A 258 -16.52 34.54 -4.83
CA HIS A 258 -17.12 35.62 -5.62
C HIS A 258 -17.48 35.05 -7.00
N PHE A 259 -18.67 35.45 -7.49
CA PHE A 259 -19.34 35.06 -8.74
C PHE A 259 -20.41 33.96 -8.70
N LEU A 260 -21.25 33.91 -7.67
CA LEU A 260 -22.62 33.37 -7.83
C LEU A 260 -23.58 33.99 -6.79
N ASN A 261 -24.05 35.22 -7.00
CA ASN A 261 -25.36 35.67 -6.50
C ASN A 261 -25.70 37.07 -7.00
N ASN A 262 -26.58 37.18 -8.01
CA ASN A 262 -27.38 38.38 -8.25
C ASN A 262 -28.54 38.14 -9.24
N SER A 263 -29.31 37.05 -9.09
CA SER A 263 -30.55 36.91 -9.89
C SER A 263 -31.69 36.06 -9.31
N LEU A 264 -31.69 35.66 -8.03
CA LEU A 264 -32.80 34.86 -7.47
C LEU A 264 -33.30 35.33 -6.10
N ARG A 265 -33.38 36.64 -5.88
CA ARG A 265 -34.18 37.20 -4.77
C ARG A 265 -35.11 38.28 -5.29
N ASN A 266 -36.22 37.87 -5.92
CA ASN A 266 -37.43 38.69 -6.04
C ASN A 266 -38.62 37.87 -6.56
N LEU A 267 -39.01 36.80 -5.86
CA LEU A 267 -40.30 36.14 -6.07
C LEU A 267 -40.81 35.57 -4.74
N SER A 268 -41.25 36.45 -3.83
CA SER A 268 -42.14 36.07 -2.73
C SER A 268 -42.83 37.31 -2.15
N LYS A 269 -43.76 37.88 -2.91
CA LYS A 269 -44.82 38.79 -2.42
C LYS A 269 -45.86 38.98 -3.52
N ILE A 270 -46.77 38.01 -3.67
CA ILE A 270 -48.07 38.26 -4.29
C ILE A 270 -49.13 37.89 -3.26
N SER A 271 -49.78 38.93 -2.78
CA SER A 271 -50.86 38.94 -1.82
C SER A 271 -52.13 38.39 -2.44
N SER A 272 -52.81 37.57 -1.66
CA SER A 272 -54.18 37.08 -1.83
C SER A 272 -55.20 38.22 -1.97
N LYS A 273 -56.08 38.11 -2.98
CA LYS A 273 -57.49 38.51 -2.92
C LYS A 273 -58.31 37.63 -3.87
N PRO A 274 -59.43 37.02 -3.43
CA PRO A 274 -60.36 36.31 -4.31
C PRO A 274 -61.45 37.27 -4.79
N LEU A 275 -61.88 37.14 -6.04
CA LEU A 275 -63.10 37.76 -6.54
C LEU A 275 -63.88 36.74 -7.36
N TYR A 276 -64.93 36.21 -6.74
CA TYR A 276 -66.10 35.65 -7.41
C TYR A 276 -67.02 36.81 -7.82
N LYS A 277 -67.35 36.88 -9.10
CA LYS A 277 -68.71 37.03 -9.67
C LYS A 277 -68.63 36.89 -11.18
#